data_AF-A0A258TVA2-F1
#
_entry.id   AF-A0A258TVA2-F1
#
_cell.length_a   1.000
_cell.length_b   1.000
_cell.length_c   1.000
_cell.angle_alpha   90.00
_cell.angle_beta   90.00
_cell.angle_gamma   90.00
#
_symmetry.space_group_name_H-M   'P 1'
#
loop_
_entity.id
_entity.type
_entity.pdbx_description
1 polymer ?
#
loop_
_entity_poly.entity_id
_entity_poly.type
_entity_poly.pdbx_seq_one_letter_code
_entity_poly.pdbx_strand_id
1 'polypeptide(L)'
;MELIMLTNTVYSTTSLRTPHSNARNEASAIEKAFPRISGEICALWAGGEIDAYIDSLLLDDRGDRMGFPIEVLDELIFLAGIRWHLSHLCGTVIESTSPEAFSFTGNRSELCGTDPGSWVLL
;
A
#
# COMPACT_ATOMS: atom_id res chain seq x y z
N MET A 1 20.75 31.27 38.68
CA MET A 1 21.59 31.58 37.51
C MET A 1 21.93 30.27 36.83
N GLU A 2 21.69 30.23 35.53
CA GLU A 2 21.86 29.09 34.62
C GLU A 2 23.29 28.55 34.57
N LEU A 3 23.44 27.26 34.23
CA LEU A 3 23.99 26.87 32.92
C LEU A 3 23.86 25.36 32.67
N ILE A 4 22.94 25.06 31.75
CA ILE A 4 22.90 24.00 30.75
C ILE A 4 24.24 23.26 30.52
N MET A 5 24.23 21.92 30.55
CA MET A 5 25.03 21.10 29.64
C MET A 5 24.21 19.90 29.17
N LEU A 6 23.84 19.99 27.90
CA LEU A 6 23.29 18.96 27.05
C LEU A 6 24.18 17.72 27.08
N THR A 7 23.62 16.55 27.42
CA THR A 7 24.10 15.32 26.80
C THR A 7 22.90 14.65 26.17
N ASN A 8 22.78 14.90 24.86
CA ASN A 8 22.12 14.05 23.90
C ASN A 8 22.61 12.61 24.14
N THR A 9 21.94 11.89 25.03
CA THR A 9 22.04 10.44 24.99
C THR A 9 21.02 10.04 23.97
N VAL A 10 21.51 9.94 22.73
CA VAL A 10 20.90 9.16 21.67
C VAL A 10 20.38 7.89 22.34
N TYR A 11 19.06 7.77 22.48
CA TYR A 11 18.48 6.46 22.70
C TYR A 11 18.89 5.68 21.47
N SER A 12 19.96 4.91 21.61
CA SER A 12 20.21 3.77 20.75
C SER A 12 18.98 2.91 20.90
N THR A 13 17.98 3.15 20.06
CA THR A 13 16.95 2.19 19.76
C THR A 13 17.72 1.06 19.11
N THR A 14 18.22 0.16 19.95
CA THR A 14 18.66 -1.15 19.55
C THR A 14 17.44 -1.73 18.87
N SER A 15 17.42 -1.56 17.55
CA SER A 15 16.55 -2.26 16.63
C SER A 15 16.88 -3.72 16.88
N LEU A 16 16.16 -4.31 17.83
CA LEU A 16 15.97 -5.74 17.91
C LEU A 16 15.22 -6.08 16.63
N ARG A 17 15.99 -6.22 15.54
CA ARG A 17 15.58 -6.91 14.34
C ARG A 17 15.19 -8.30 14.79
N THR A 18 13.92 -8.47 15.08
CA THR A 18 13.29 -9.76 15.07
C THR A 18 13.67 -10.42 13.75
N PRO A 19 14.08 -11.69 13.74
CA PRO A 19 14.23 -12.43 12.49
C PRO A 19 12.88 -12.28 11.78
N HIS A 20 12.92 -11.76 10.55
CA HIS A 20 11.78 -11.44 9.69
C HIS A 20 10.95 -12.71 9.44
N SER A 21 10.19 -13.11 10.46
CA SER A 21 9.40 -14.32 10.50
C SER A 21 7.98 -13.88 10.18
N ASN A 22 7.63 -14.00 8.90
CA ASN A 22 6.26 -14.15 8.45
C ASN A 22 5.29 -13.00 8.73
N ALA A 23 5.73 -11.73 8.73
CA ALA A 23 4.80 -10.58 8.68
C ALA A 23 3.84 -10.64 7.47
N ARG A 24 4.17 -11.45 6.45
CA ARG A 24 3.32 -11.78 5.30
C ARG A 24 2.22 -12.82 5.57
N ASN A 25 2.22 -13.49 6.73
CA ASN A 25 1.23 -14.51 7.11
C ASN A 25 0.35 -14.08 8.28
N GLU A 26 0.38 -12.81 8.68
CA GLU A 26 -0.60 -12.35 9.66
C GLU A 26 -1.94 -12.18 8.97
N ALA A 27 -2.92 -12.98 9.39
CA ALA A 27 -4.28 -12.90 8.87
C ALA A 27 -4.86 -11.50 9.13
N SER A 28 -5.60 -10.97 8.16
CA SER A 28 -6.22 -9.65 8.25
C SER A 28 -7.31 -9.60 9.34
N ALA A 29 -7.73 -8.42 9.76
CA ALA A 29 -8.85 -8.25 10.69
C ALA A 29 -10.14 -8.86 10.12
N ILE A 30 -10.42 -8.67 8.82
CA ILE A 30 -11.54 -9.33 8.13
C ILE A 30 -11.40 -10.85 8.17
N GLU A 31 -10.22 -11.41 7.89
CA GLU A 31 -10.01 -12.87 7.92
C GLU A 31 -10.20 -13.46 9.32
N LYS A 32 -9.78 -12.75 10.36
CA LYS A 32 -9.90 -13.18 11.76
C LYS A 32 -11.35 -13.10 12.26
N ALA A 33 -12.05 -12.00 11.99
CA ALA A 33 -13.37 -11.74 12.54
C ALA A 33 -14.51 -12.28 11.66
N PHE A 34 -14.33 -12.27 10.34
CA PHE A 34 -15.34 -12.61 9.35
C PHE A 34 -14.80 -13.48 8.20
N PRO A 35 -14.40 -14.74 8.46
CA PRO A 35 -13.85 -15.64 7.43
C PRO A 35 -14.77 -15.86 6.22
N ARG A 36 -16.09 -15.80 6.42
CA ARG A 36 -17.07 -15.87 5.33
C ARG A 36 -16.95 -14.65 4.42
N ILE A 37 -16.83 -13.46 4.99
CA ILE A 37 -16.73 -12.21 4.21
C ILE A 37 -15.43 -12.21 3.40
N SER A 38 -14.29 -12.58 4.00
CA SER A 38 -13.02 -12.67 3.25
C SER A 38 -13.10 -13.69 2.11
N GLY A 39 -13.74 -14.84 2.33
CA GLY A 39 -13.97 -15.83 1.28
C GLY A 39 -14.76 -15.29 0.09
N GLU A 40 -15.86 -14.57 0.34
CA GLU A 40 -16.66 -13.93 -0.71
C GLU A 40 -15.88 -12.82 -1.43
N ILE A 41 -15.12 -11.98 -0.70
CA ILE A 41 -14.26 -10.95 -1.31
C ILE A 41 -13.27 -11.61 -2.27
N CYS A 42 -12.58 -12.67 -1.85
CA CYS A 42 -11.62 -13.39 -2.68
C CYS A 42 -12.28 -14.01 -3.92
N ALA A 43 -13.48 -14.57 -3.79
CA ALA A 43 -14.21 -15.18 -4.89
C ALA A 43 -14.68 -14.14 -5.92
N LEU A 44 -15.11 -12.95 -5.47
CA LEU A 44 -15.69 -11.92 -6.32
C LEU A 44 -14.66 -10.92 -6.87
N TRP A 45 -13.44 -10.86 -6.31
CA TRP A 45 -12.45 -9.80 -6.57
C TRP A 45 -12.19 -9.49 -8.06
N ALA A 46 -12.11 -10.53 -8.88
CA ALA A 46 -11.83 -10.39 -10.32
C ALA A 46 -13.07 -9.96 -11.15
N GLY A 47 -14.27 -10.09 -10.60
CA GLY A 47 -15.52 -9.77 -11.28
C GLY A 47 -15.95 -8.31 -11.15
N GLY A 48 -17.05 -7.94 -11.82
CA GLY A 48 -17.73 -6.65 -11.61
C GLY A 48 -18.60 -6.63 -10.35
N GLU A 49 -18.99 -7.80 -9.85
CA GLU A 49 -19.91 -7.94 -8.70
C GLU A 49 -19.28 -7.54 -7.36
N ILE A 50 -17.94 -7.44 -7.28
CA ILE A 50 -17.23 -7.06 -6.05
C ILE A 50 -17.60 -5.65 -5.58
N ASP A 51 -17.85 -4.73 -6.52
CA ASP A 51 -18.19 -3.35 -6.20
C ASP A 51 -19.52 -3.30 -5.43
N ALA A 52 -20.56 -3.96 -5.96
CA ALA A 52 -21.85 -4.08 -5.31
C ALA A 52 -21.77 -4.83 -3.97
N TYR A 53 -20.90 -5.84 -3.87
CA TYR A 53 -20.72 -6.59 -2.63
C TYR A 53 -20.09 -5.72 -1.54
N ILE A 54 -18.99 -5.02 -1.83
CA ILE A 54 -18.32 -4.12 -0.88
C ILE A 54 -19.26 -2.98 -0.48
N ASP A 55 -19.98 -2.40 -1.43
CA ASP A 55 -20.98 -1.36 -1.16
C ASP A 55 -22.07 -1.87 -0.21
N SER A 56 -22.54 -3.10 -0.37
CA SER A 56 -23.53 -3.71 0.54
C SER A 56 -23.02 -3.95 1.97
N LEU A 57 -21.69 -4.01 2.15
CA LEU A 57 -21.06 -4.12 3.46
C LEU A 57 -20.87 -2.75 4.12
N LEU A 58 -20.60 -1.71 3.32
CA LEU A 58 -20.32 -0.35 3.79
C LEU A 58 -21.59 0.50 3.94
N LEU A 59 -22.56 0.33 3.05
CA LEU A 59 -23.82 1.07 3.02
C LEU A 59 -24.89 0.28 3.77
N ASP A 60 -25.34 0.85 4.88
CA ASP A 60 -26.43 0.29 5.68
C ASP A 60 -27.76 0.40 4.92
N ASP A 61 -28.22 -0.70 4.31
CA ASP A 61 -29.57 -0.78 3.70
C ASP A 61 -30.64 -1.27 4.69
N ARG A 62 -30.25 -1.82 5.86
CA ARG A 62 -31.12 -2.71 6.66
C ARG A 62 -31.43 -2.23 8.07
N GLY A 63 -30.82 -1.14 8.55
CA GLY A 63 -31.22 -0.41 9.76
C GLY A 63 -31.04 -1.14 11.10
N ASP A 64 -30.67 -2.41 11.09
CA ASP A 64 -30.58 -3.28 12.28
C ASP A 64 -29.23 -4.02 12.39
N ARG A 65 -28.14 -3.42 11.90
CA ARG A 65 -26.78 -3.99 12.02
C ARG A 65 -25.92 -3.25 13.03
N MET A 66 -25.16 -4.02 13.81
CA MET A 66 -24.22 -3.57 14.85
C MET A 66 -22.94 -2.89 14.32
N GLY A 67 -22.89 -2.52 13.05
CA GLY A 67 -21.68 -2.03 12.39
C GLY A 67 -20.53 -3.05 12.39
N PHE A 68 -19.38 -2.65 11.85
CA PHE A 68 -18.13 -3.42 11.94
C PHE A 68 -17.21 -2.82 13.01
N PRO A 69 -16.34 -3.64 13.64
CA PRO A 69 -15.18 -3.13 14.35
C PRO A 69 -14.35 -2.21 13.46
N ILE A 70 -13.70 -1.20 14.05
CA ILE A 70 -12.99 -0.17 13.29
C ILE A 70 -11.88 -0.76 12.41
N GLU A 71 -11.20 -1.79 12.89
CA GLU A 71 -10.13 -2.47 12.17
C GLU A 71 -10.64 -3.18 10.91
N VAL A 72 -11.85 -3.73 10.98
CA VAL A 72 -12.52 -4.40 9.86
C VAL A 72 -13.06 -3.36 8.87
N LEU A 73 -13.63 -2.26 9.38
CA LEU A 73 -14.12 -1.17 8.55
C LEU A 73 -12.98 -0.51 7.76
N ASP A 74 -11.84 -0.25 8.40
CA ASP A 74 -10.64 0.32 7.77
C ASP A 74 -10.15 -0.57 6.62
N GLU A 75 -10.09 -1.89 6.83
CA GLU A 75 -9.72 -2.84 5.77
C GLU A 75 -10.75 -2.84 4.61
N LEU A 76 -12.05 -2.77 4.90
CA LEU A 76 -13.10 -2.73 3.87
C LEU A 76 -13.02 -1.43 3.04
N ILE A 77 -12.82 -0.27 3.68
CA ILE A 77 -12.64 1.01 3.00
C ILE A 77 -11.37 1.00 2.14
N PHE A 78 -10.29 0.41 2.65
CA PHE A 78 -9.05 0.26 1.91
C PHE A 78 -9.25 -0.58 0.64
N LEU A 79 -9.93 -1.72 0.74
CA LEU A 79 -10.25 -2.58 -0.41
C LEU A 79 -11.13 -1.86 -1.44
N ALA A 80 -12.14 -1.10 -0.99
CA ALA A 80 -12.98 -0.27 -1.87
C ALA A 80 -12.12 0.75 -2.65
N GLY A 81 -11.18 1.40 -1.98
CA GLY A 81 -10.25 2.35 -2.59
C GLY A 81 -9.34 1.72 -3.64
N ILE A 82 -8.76 0.54 -3.35
CA ILE A 82 -7.97 -0.22 -4.34
C ILE A 82 -8.82 -0.54 -5.55
N ARG A 83 -10.01 -1.08 -5.32
CA ARG A 83 -10.90 -1.51 -6.39
C ARG A 83 -11.31 -0.34 -7.28
N TRP A 84 -11.69 0.79 -6.68
CA TRP A 84 -11.97 2.03 -7.39
C TRP A 84 -10.77 2.46 -8.25
N HIS A 85 -9.55 2.39 -7.70
CA HIS A 85 -8.37 2.74 -8.46
C HIS A 85 -8.18 1.80 -9.66
N LEU A 86 -8.29 0.48 -9.46
CA LEU A 86 -8.14 -0.50 -10.53
C LEU A 86 -9.21 -0.35 -11.62
N SER A 87 -10.46 -0.04 -11.28
CA SER A 87 -11.53 0.15 -12.26
C SER A 87 -11.37 1.44 -13.07
N HIS A 88 -10.78 2.48 -12.48
CA HIS A 88 -10.57 3.79 -13.11
C HIS A 88 -9.19 3.96 -13.76
N LEU A 89 -8.23 3.07 -13.49
CA LEU A 89 -6.94 3.02 -14.18
C LEU A 89 -7.01 2.43 -15.59
N CYS A 90 -8.19 2.01 -16.05
CA CYS A 90 -8.44 1.58 -17.43
C CYS A 90 -8.28 2.76 -18.41
N GLY A 91 -7.03 3.07 -18.73
CA GLY A 91 -6.62 4.18 -19.59
C GLY A 91 -5.12 4.47 -19.52
N THR A 92 -4.44 4.09 -18.43
CA THR A 92 -2.98 3.96 -18.48
C THR A 92 -2.65 2.69 -19.23
N VAL A 93 -2.44 2.85 -20.54
CA VAL A 93 -1.62 1.92 -21.32
C VAL A 93 -0.38 1.66 -20.47
N ILE A 94 -0.32 0.48 -19.84
CA ILE A 94 0.96 -0.09 -19.46
C ILE A 94 1.56 -0.44 -20.82
N GLU A 95 2.10 0.58 -21.48
CA GLU A 95 2.97 0.40 -22.64
C GLU A 95 4.00 -0.55 -22.08
N SER A 96 4.00 -1.76 -22.62
CA SER A 96 4.80 -2.89 -22.18
C SER A 96 6.20 -2.36 -22.01
N THR A 97 6.51 -1.94 -20.78
CA THR A 97 7.80 -1.38 -20.48
C THR A 97 8.65 -2.61 -20.65
N SER A 98 9.50 -2.59 -21.67
CA SER A 98 10.57 -3.55 -21.81
C SER A 98 11.09 -3.84 -20.40
N PRO A 99 11.30 -5.11 -20.00
CA PRO A 99 11.68 -5.50 -18.63
C PRO A 99 12.87 -4.72 -18.03
N GLU A 100 13.54 -3.90 -18.83
CA GLU A 100 14.80 -3.24 -18.57
C GLU A 100 14.69 -1.86 -17.89
N ALA A 101 13.51 -1.27 -17.65
CA ALA A 101 13.47 0.12 -17.13
C ALA A 101 12.57 0.36 -15.90
N PHE A 102 12.46 -0.60 -14.98
CA PHE A 102 12.08 -0.29 -13.60
C PHE A 102 13.15 -0.78 -12.62
N SER A 103 13.94 0.15 -12.09
CA SER A 103 15.01 -0.12 -11.14
C SER A 103 14.93 0.84 -9.96
N PHE A 104 14.75 0.32 -8.74
CA PHE A 104 14.83 1.10 -7.49
C PHE A 104 16.25 1.63 -7.22
N THR A 105 17.25 1.01 -7.84
CA THR A 105 18.63 1.47 -7.86
C THR A 105 18.84 2.19 -9.18
N GLY A 106 18.55 3.49 -9.24
CA GLY A 106 18.87 4.29 -10.41
C GLY A 106 20.37 4.17 -10.72
N ASN A 107 20.74 3.30 -11.66
CA ASN A 107 22.10 3.25 -12.18
C ASN A 107 22.30 4.50 -13.03
N ARG A 108 22.79 5.56 -12.38
CA ARG A 108 23.29 6.80 -13.02
C ARG A 108 24.58 6.57 -13.82
N SER A 109 24.74 5.40 -14.43
CA SER A 109 26.00 4.99 -15.06
C SER A 109 25.97 5.07 -16.59
N GLU A 110 24.82 5.37 -17.20
CA GLU A 110 24.68 5.44 -18.66
C GLU A 110 24.53 6.87 -19.18
N LEU A 111 25.51 7.71 -18.83
CA LEU A 111 25.90 8.86 -19.66
C LEU A 111 27.43 8.93 -19.66
N CYS A 112 28.09 7.83 -20.05
CA CYS A 112 29.49 7.86 -20.47
C CYS A 112 29.49 8.10 -21.98
N GLY A 113 29.51 9.37 -22.40
CA GLY A 113 29.59 9.68 -23.82
C GLY A 113 29.18 11.08 -24.24
N THR A 114 29.29 12.10 -23.39
CA THR A 114 29.19 13.49 -23.86
C THR A 114 30.27 14.35 -23.21
N ASP A 115 31.17 14.79 -24.08
CA ASP A 115 32.22 15.81 -23.97
C ASP A 115 32.07 16.80 -22.79
N PRO A 116 33.12 17.05 -21.98
CA PRO A 116 33.08 18.01 -20.88
C PRO A 116 33.00 19.50 -21.32
N GLY A 117 32.71 19.79 -22.59
CA GLY A 117 32.64 21.15 -23.14
C GLY A 117 31.24 21.69 -23.44
N SER A 118 30.16 20.90 -23.29
CA SER A 118 28.81 21.30 -23.75
C SER A 118 27.92 21.88 -22.64
N TRP A 119 28.50 22.72 -21.77
CA TRP A 119 27.73 23.62 -20.90
C TRP A 119 27.97 25.07 -21.33
N VAL A 120 27.65 25.39 -22.58
CA VAL A 120 27.43 26.78 -23.00
C VAL A 120 26.02 26.85 -23.56
N LEU A 121 25.13 27.45 -22.76
CA LEU A 121 23.81 27.88 -23.18
C LEU A 121 23.99 29.08 -24.13
N LEU A 122 23.54 28.95 -25.38
CA LEU A 122 23.06 30.05 -26.20
C LEU A 122 21.54 30.02 -26.21
#